data_AF-A0AAD5MR89-F1
#
_entry.id   AF-A0AAD5MR89-F1
#
_cell.length_a   1.000
_cell.length_b   1.000
_cell.length_c   1.000
_cell.angle_alpha   90.00
_cell.angle_beta   90.00
_cell.angle_gamma   90.00
#
_symmetry.space_group_name_H-M   'P 1'
#
loop_
_entity.id
_entity.type
_entity.pdbx_description
1 polymer ?
#
loop_
_entity_poly.entity_id
_entity_poly.type
_entity_poly.pdbx_seq_one_letter_code
_entity_poly.pdbx_strand_id
1 'polypeptide(L)'
;MARFVLMVGMADLLCDTALLPTCKILLSFLKKYNLKGLVKIRKSASKFVTKILQAVDVAEISELETLAQGDASCWAESVMNSFPCCVGDEPLLIEFLLRLLSDEQLSSCRGIVINRYTNSRILVRGCVLSSTLSMLLTLVAGIQDGEELSTKVCQWLVESIGRADEDHCHVFFNALDVLAIISAKDVSIRMMNIGMSLANAMNVLPLPERSRVFRTRYVTMAQFYPKELYDVDVNRFVILASTFEQLEFFYLLAEVQREIPGSTWDAATNLLFTARLNDTRLQTFVINQLVVGIQTRSPSSLTRFKYMLDKLNCPKPDAGLLFMFCNGILSQLQGNFPHIISQLVPLWIFAVLAYSTSREMDTKRFTSLIWDDISQSLNSVEPNVCLELSPGNSELFVVKYFTVLGSSPSSTDVIRRTVAESVPISLATQVATLLKNDDKEMEERIVRVCAEMFTHVGSMLLAIAETEAQRIGLNRTSFVVLLQALVTKMVKSPMEPVFLLQVVPMYISALVKLPYRLFIYSRIKDLLFKFVDEPSIALRISGELTNRHALAYHKQLMRESDSRIKKFFGTDGST
;
A
#
# COMPACT_ATOMS: atom_id res chain seq x y z
N MET A 1 6.13 -77.98 -16.80
CA MET A 1 7.43 -77.91 -17.48
C MET A 1 7.43 -76.85 -18.58
N ALA A 2 6.74 -77.03 -19.71
CA ALA A 2 6.72 -76.05 -20.82
C ALA A 2 6.28 -74.61 -20.42
N ARG A 3 5.25 -74.46 -19.56
CA ARG A 3 4.80 -73.17 -19.01
C ARG A 3 5.79 -72.48 -18.03
N PHE A 4 6.71 -73.25 -17.44
CA PHE A 4 7.72 -72.75 -16.49
C PHE A 4 8.99 -72.34 -17.24
N VAL A 5 9.37 -73.10 -18.28
CA VAL A 5 10.48 -72.79 -19.20
C VAL A 5 10.17 -71.55 -20.05
N LEU A 6 8.93 -71.39 -20.53
CA LEU A 6 8.51 -70.16 -21.24
C LEU A 6 8.58 -68.91 -20.35
N MET A 7 8.23 -69.00 -19.06
CA MET A 7 8.24 -67.83 -18.17
C MET A 7 9.62 -67.53 -17.56
N VAL A 8 10.47 -68.54 -17.35
CA VAL A 8 11.88 -68.31 -16.99
C VAL A 8 12.64 -67.73 -18.18
N GLY A 9 12.39 -68.23 -19.41
CA GLY A 9 12.93 -67.63 -20.64
C GLY A 9 12.39 -66.21 -20.92
N MET A 10 11.15 -65.90 -20.52
CA MET A 10 10.63 -64.53 -20.56
C MET A 10 11.24 -63.61 -19.50
N ALA A 11 11.72 -64.14 -18.36
CA ALA A 11 12.44 -63.35 -17.36
C ALA A 11 13.83 -62.90 -17.87
N ASP A 12 14.49 -63.71 -18.70
CA ASP A 12 15.72 -63.33 -19.40
C ASP A 12 15.44 -62.37 -20.58
N LEU A 13 14.34 -62.55 -21.32
CA LEU A 13 13.90 -61.59 -22.37
C LEU A 13 13.43 -60.22 -21.83
N LEU A 14 12.95 -60.18 -20.58
CA LEU A 14 12.60 -58.95 -19.88
C LEU A 14 13.83 -58.11 -19.48
N CYS A 15 15.05 -58.61 -19.68
CA CYS A 15 16.28 -57.96 -19.24
C CYS A 15 16.87 -56.95 -20.24
N ASP A 16 16.55 -56.99 -21.55
CA ASP A 16 17.44 -56.33 -22.51
C ASP A 16 16.90 -55.20 -23.39
N THR A 17 15.61 -55.04 -23.74
CA THR A 17 15.24 -53.87 -24.60
C THR A 17 13.82 -53.31 -24.56
N ALA A 18 12.79 -53.94 -23.98
CA ALA A 18 11.43 -53.42 -24.06
C ALA A 18 10.49 -53.85 -22.91
N LEU A 19 10.62 -53.20 -21.74
CA LEU A 19 9.85 -53.52 -20.53
C LEU A 19 8.34 -53.32 -20.72
N LEU A 20 7.93 -52.17 -21.27
CA LEU A 20 6.52 -51.77 -21.45
C LEU A 20 5.74 -52.69 -22.41
N PRO A 21 6.22 -52.95 -23.64
CA PRO A 21 5.53 -53.85 -24.57
C PRO A 21 5.40 -55.28 -24.02
N THR A 22 6.43 -55.75 -23.31
CA THR A 22 6.42 -57.08 -22.70
C THR A 22 5.40 -57.18 -21.57
N CYS A 23 5.29 -56.16 -20.71
CA CYS A 23 4.27 -56.11 -19.67
C CYS A 23 2.85 -56.06 -20.23
N LYS A 24 2.63 -55.32 -21.32
CA LYS A 24 1.35 -55.26 -22.06
C LYS A 24 0.95 -56.61 -22.64
N ILE A 25 1.90 -57.30 -23.29
CA ILE A 25 1.69 -58.65 -23.83
C ILE A 25 1.35 -59.63 -22.70
N LEU A 26 2.11 -59.62 -21.60
CA LEU A 26 1.89 -60.48 -20.44
C LEU A 26 0.57 -60.21 -19.75
N LEU A 27 0.17 -58.95 -19.59
CA LEU A 27 -1.14 -58.58 -19.05
C LEU A 27 -2.28 -59.04 -19.96
N SER A 28 -2.13 -58.89 -21.28
CA SER A 28 -3.11 -59.40 -22.24
C SER A 28 -3.24 -60.92 -22.16
N PHE A 29 -2.12 -61.61 -21.93
CA PHE A 29 -2.06 -63.07 -21.79
C PHE A 29 -2.73 -63.53 -20.49
N LEU A 30 -2.43 -62.87 -19.37
CA LEU A 30 -3.09 -63.12 -18.07
C LEU A 30 -4.61 -62.91 -18.16
N LYS A 31 -5.06 -61.84 -18.82
CA LYS A 31 -6.48 -61.54 -19.04
C LYS A 31 -7.15 -62.57 -19.96
N LYS A 32 -6.53 -62.89 -21.09
CA LYS A 32 -7.08 -63.80 -22.11
C LYS A 32 -7.24 -65.24 -21.61
N TYR A 33 -6.30 -65.73 -20.79
CA TYR A 33 -6.28 -67.12 -20.31
C TYR A 33 -6.78 -67.28 -18.86
N ASN A 34 -7.25 -66.19 -18.24
CA ASN A 34 -7.79 -66.16 -16.88
C ASN A 34 -6.91 -66.91 -15.85
N LEU A 35 -5.59 -66.71 -15.97
CA LEU A 35 -4.58 -67.45 -15.24
C LEU A 35 -4.64 -67.08 -13.75
N LYS A 36 -4.96 -68.06 -12.90
CA LYS A 36 -4.96 -67.92 -11.43
C LYS A 36 -3.73 -68.63 -10.83
N GLY A 37 -3.22 -68.10 -9.72
CA GLY A 37 -2.14 -68.76 -8.95
C GLY A 37 -0.71 -68.37 -9.34
N LEU A 38 -0.40 -67.07 -9.43
CA LEU A 38 0.95 -66.53 -9.70
C LEU A 38 1.95 -66.73 -8.54
N VAL A 39 1.58 -67.46 -7.49
CA VAL A 39 2.34 -67.69 -6.26
C VAL A 39 3.75 -68.25 -6.51
N LYS A 40 3.92 -69.11 -7.53
CA LYS A 40 5.24 -69.67 -7.89
C LYS A 40 6.19 -68.69 -8.60
N ILE A 41 5.67 -67.54 -9.08
CA ILE A 41 6.43 -66.50 -9.79
C ILE A 41 6.81 -65.35 -8.84
N ARG A 42 6.04 -65.15 -7.76
CA ARG A 42 6.25 -64.09 -6.75
C ARG A 42 7.66 -64.06 -6.13
N LYS A 43 8.32 -65.22 -6.03
CA LYS A 43 9.70 -65.31 -5.50
C LYS A 43 10.72 -64.66 -6.45
N SER A 44 10.51 -64.80 -7.77
CA SER A 44 11.33 -64.15 -8.80
C SER A 44 10.94 -62.69 -9.04
N ALA A 45 9.68 -62.32 -8.83
CA ALA A 45 9.19 -60.94 -8.95
C ALA A 45 9.83 -59.95 -7.95
N SER A 46 10.29 -60.43 -6.78
CA SER A 46 11.03 -59.59 -5.82
C SER A 46 12.33 -58.99 -6.39
N LYS A 47 13.05 -59.74 -7.24
CA LYS A 47 14.24 -59.25 -7.97
C LYS A 47 13.89 -58.22 -9.05
N PHE A 48 12.64 -58.26 -9.52
CA PHE A 48 12.10 -57.37 -10.54
C PHE A 48 11.85 -55.98 -9.98
N VAL A 49 11.32 -55.89 -8.74
CA VAL A 49 11.12 -54.64 -8.00
C VAL A 49 12.43 -53.86 -7.87
N THR A 50 13.52 -54.53 -7.48
CA THR A 50 14.84 -53.89 -7.31
C THR A 50 15.38 -53.33 -8.63
N LYS A 51 15.12 -53.98 -9.77
CA LYS A 51 15.57 -53.52 -11.09
C LYS A 51 14.67 -52.45 -11.71
N ILE A 52 13.35 -52.48 -11.48
CA ILE A 52 12.45 -51.37 -11.83
C ILE A 52 12.92 -50.09 -11.13
N LEU A 53 13.25 -50.20 -9.83
CA LEU A 53 13.81 -49.08 -9.07
C LEU A 53 15.16 -48.60 -9.63
N GLN A 54 16.01 -49.51 -10.14
CA GLN A 54 17.28 -49.17 -10.80
C GLN A 54 17.11 -48.55 -12.20
N ALA A 55 16.05 -48.88 -12.94
CA ALA A 55 15.78 -48.28 -14.25
C ALA A 55 15.22 -46.86 -14.12
N VAL A 56 14.48 -46.58 -13.05
CA VAL A 56 14.03 -45.22 -12.68
C VAL A 56 15.22 -44.34 -12.26
N ASP A 57 16.29 -44.91 -11.71
CA ASP A 57 17.53 -44.20 -11.35
C ASP A 57 18.31 -43.65 -12.59
N VAL A 58 17.98 -44.05 -13.83
CA VAL A 58 18.75 -43.72 -15.05
C VAL A 58 18.12 -42.60 -15.90
N ALA A 59 16.90 -42.16 -15.61
CA ALA A 59 16.24 -41.07 -16.35
C ALA A 59 16.89 -39.71 -16.03
N GLU A 60 17.24 -38.94 -17.08
CA GLU A 60 18.10 -37.73 -17.08
C GLU A 60 17.84 -36.74 -15.92
N ILE A 61 18.63 -36.87 -14.86
CA ILE A 61 18.49 -36.16 -13.57
C ILE A 61 18.89 -34.68 -13.68
N SER A 62 19.89 -34.35 -14.49
CA SER A 62 20.49 -33.00 -14.51
C SER A 62 19.63 -31.94 -15.19
N GLU A 63 18.91 -32.27 -16.27
CA GLU A 63 18.05 -31.30 -16.97
C GLU A 63 16.80 -30.96 -16.14
N LEU A 64 16.22 -31.98 -15.50
CA LEU A 64 15.09 -31.84 -14.58
C LEU A 64 15.46 -31.08 -13.30
N GLU A 65 16.71 -31.20 -12.79
CA GLU A 65 17.24 -30.38 -11.70
C GLU A 65 17.23 -28.88 -12.04
N THR A 66 17.69 -28.51 -13.25
CA THR A 66 17.62 -27.12 -13.74
C THR A 66 16.18 -26.62 -13.91
N LEU A 67 15.28 -27.48 -14.39
CA LEU A 67 13.87 -27.13 -14.61
C LEU A 67 13.09 -26.93 -13.29
N ALA A 68 13.33 -27.79 -12.29
CA ALA A 68 12.66 -27.72 -10.99
C ALA A 68 13.10 -26.51 -10.14
N GLN A 69 14.25 -25.89 -10.47
CA GLN A 69 14.70 -24.62 -9.90
C GLN A 69 14.37 -23.41 -10.80
N GLY A 70 13.83 -23.67 -11.99
CA GLY A 70 13.52 -22.67 -13.01
C GLY A 70 12.06 -22.21 -13.00
N ASP A 71 11.62 -21.63 -14.12
CA ASP A 71 10.26 -21.11 -14.30
C ASP A 71 9.20 -22.23 -14.22
N ALA A 72 8.26 -22.08 -13.30
CA ALA A 72 7.12 -22.98 -13.09
C ALA A 72 6.31 -23.22 -14.38
N SER A 73 6.24 -22.22 -15.26
CA SER A 73 5.49 -22.31 -16.52
C SER A 73 6.16 -23.28 -17.50
N CYS A 74 7.48 -23.16 -17.67
CA CYS A 74 8.28 -24.08 -18.47
C CYS A 74 8.25 -25.49 -17.88
N TRP A 75 8.35 -25.61 -16.56
CA TRP A 75 8.27 -26.92 -15.91
C TRP A 75 6.89 -27.56 -16.10
N ALA A 76 5.80 -26.80 -15.93
CA ALA A 76 4.45 -27.28 -16.18
C ALA A 76 4.27 -27.72 -17.64
N GLU A 77 4.80 -26.99 -18.61
CA GLU A 77 4.78 -27.36 -20.03
C GLU A 77 5.56 -28.66 -20.30
N SER A 78 6.77 -28.80 -19.76
CA SER A 78 7.54 -30.05 -19.85
C SER A 78 6.79 -31.22 -19.22
N VAL A 79 6.18 -31.03 -18.05
CA VAL A 79 5.35 -32.04 -17.39
C VAL A 79 4.16 -32.39 -18.27
N MET A 80 3.36 -31.43 -18.73
CA MET A 80 2.20 -31.68 -19.60
C MET A 80 2.57 -32.34 -20.93
N ASN A 81 3.73 -32.02 -21.52
CA ASN A 81 4.21 -32.65 -22.75
C ASN A 81 4.73 -34.07 -22.53
N SER A 82 5.25 -34.37 -21.33
CA SER A 82 5.64 -35.73 -20.93
C SER A 82 4.45 -36.62 -20.55
N PHE A 83 3.33 -36.02 -20.12
CA PHE A 83 2.11 -36.74 -19.72
C PHE A 83 1.55 -37.66 -20.82
N PRO A 84 1.40 -37.25 -22.09
CA PRO A 84 1.00 -38.14 -23.18
C PRO A 84 1.89 -39.37 -23.36
N CYS A 85 3.17 -39.28 -23.01
CA CYS A 85 4.12 -40.39 -23.06
C CYS A 85 3.98 -41.35 -21.85
N CYS A 86 3.61 -40.83 -20.68
CA CYS A 86 3.33 -41.63 -19.48
C CYS A 86 1.92 -42.27 -19.48
N VAL A 87 0.89 -41.58 -19.99
CA VAL A 87 -0.52 -41.98 -19.89
C VAL A 87 -0.90 -43.19 -20.77
N GLY A 88 -0.15 -43.47 -21.84
CA GLY A 88 -0.54 -44.50 -22.82
C GLY A 88 -0.37 -45.96 -22.35
N ASP A 89 0.73 -46.28 -21.66
CA ASP A 89 1.14 -47.68 -21.42
C ASP A 89 1.54 -48.00 -19.95
N GLU A 90 1.70 -46.99 -19.08
CA GLU A 90 1.97 -47.20 -17.64
C GLU A 90 0.79 -47.81 -16.86
N PRO A 91 -0.49 -47.49 -17.11
CA PRO A 91 -1.61 -48.15 -16.42
C PRO A 91 -1.61 -49.67 -16.59
N LEU A 92 -1.07 -50.18 -17.70
CA LEU A 92 -0.95 -51.60 -18.00
C LEU A 92 0.23 -52.24 -17.23
N LEU A 93 1.34 -51.51 -17.07
CA LEU A 93 2.44 -51.92 -16.20
C LEU A 93 1.97 -51.99 -14.73
N ILE A 94 1.18 -51.01 -14.31
CA ILE A 94 0.62 -50.89 -12.96
C ILE A 94 -0.39 -52.00 -12.68
N GLU A 95 -1.33 -52.25 -13.60
CA GLU A 95 -2.29 -53.35 -13.49
C GLU A 95 -1.57 -54.72 -13.48
N PHE A 96 -0.48 -54.86 -14.23
CA PHE A 96 0.35 -56.05 -14.22
C PHE A 96 1.04 -56.26 -12.86
N LEU A 97 1.63 -55.22 -12.28
CA LEU A 97 2.30 -55.27 -10.97
C LEU A 97 1.30 -55.56 -9.83
N LEU A 98 0.11 -54.94 -9.84
CA LEU A 98 -0.95 -55.20 -8.87
C LEU A 98 -1.47 -56.65 -8.93
N ARG A 99 -1.48 -57.27 -10.12
CA ARG A 99 -1.84 -58.70 -10.28
C ARG A 99 -0.70 -59.65 -9.91
N LEU A 100 0.55 -59.23 -10.08
CA LEU A 100 1.73 -60.07 -9.88
C LEU A 100 2.17 -60.15 -8.42
N LEU A 101 2.11 -59.04 -7.69
CA LEU A 101 2.58 -58.90 -6.30
C LEU A 101 1.49 -59.25 -5.28
N SER A 102 1.89 -59.65 -4.08
CA SER A 102 0.96 -59.85 -2.94
C SER A 102 0.82 -58.59 -2.09
N ASP A 103 -0.25 -58.48 -1.30
CA ASP A 103 -0.51 -57.30 -0.44
C ASP A 103 0.63 -57.02 0.55
N GLU A 104 1.29 -58.06 1.09
CA GLU A 104 2.50 -57.91 1.92
C GLU A 104 3.70 -57.38 1.13
N GLN A 105 3.85 -57.79 -0.13
CA GLN A 105 4.94 -57.31 -1.00
C GLN A 105 4.67 -55.89 -1.49
N LEU A 106 3.42 -55.53 -1.76
CA LEU A 106 2.99 -54.17 -2.07
C LEU A 106 3.17 -53.25 -0.85
N SER A 107 2.80 -53.72 0.35
CA SER A 107 3.01 -53.01 1.61
C SER A 107 4.50 -52.85 1.96
N SER A 108 5.32 -53.87 1.69
CA SER A 108 6.78 -53.80 1.82
C SER A 108 7.40 -52.84 0.80
N CYS A 109 6.94 -52.84 -0.46
CA CYS A 109 7.36 -51.85 -1.45
C CYS A 109 6.95 -50.43 -1.03
N ARG A 110 5.74 -50.26 -0.51
CA ARG A 110 5.23 -48.99 0.04
C ARG A 110 6.08 -48.53 1.22
N GLY A 111 6.39 -49.42 2.14
CA GLY A 111 7.27 -49.16 3.29
C GLY A 111 8.69 -48.83 2.85
N ILE A 112 9.28 -49.54 1.89
CA ILE A 112 10.64 -49.28 1.38
C ILE A 112 10.69 -47.97 0.61
N VAL A 113 9.69 -47.67 -0.23
CA VAL A 113 9.59 -46.39 -0.93
C VAL A 113 9.45 -45.27 0.09
N ILE A 114 8.44 -45.31 0.96
CA ILE A 114 8.25 -44.29 2.00
C ILE A 114 9.53 -44.14 2.83
N ASN A 115 10.08 -45.20 3.40
CA ASN A 115 11.24 -45.13 4.29
C ASN A 115 12.53 -44.71 3.55
N ARG A 116 12.64 -44.99 2.24
CA ARG A 116 13.75 -44.53 1.39
C ARG A 116 13.58 -43.06 1.01
N TYR A 117 12.40 -42.59 0.61
CA TYR A 117 12.19 -41.16 0.27
C TYR A 117 12.12 -40.25 1.51
N THR A 118 11.69 -40.77 2.66
CA THR A 118 11.63 -40.02 3.94
C THR A 118 13.02 -39.91 4.59
N ASN A 119 13.91 -40.89 4.40
CA ASN A 119 15.26 -40.89 5.00
C ASN A 119 16.40 -40.65 4.01
N SER A 120 16.14 -40.59 2.71
CA SER A 120 17.19 -40.38 1.73
C SER A 120 17.55 -38.91 1.61
N ARG A 121 18.87 -38.66 1.63
CA ARG A 121 19.50 -37.47 1.09
C ARG A 121 19.27 -37.29 -0.44
N ILE A 122 18.22 -37.89 -1.02
CA ILE A 122 17.92 -37.90 -2.46
C ILE A 122 16.86 -36.85 -2.80
N LEU A 123 16.04 -36.39 -1.83
CA LEU A 123 15.28 -35.14 -1.98
C LEU A 123 16.19 -33.93 -2.26
N VAL A 124 17.49 -34.06 -1.96
CA VAL A 124 18.56 -33.07 -2.17
C VAL A 124 18.88 -32.86 -3.66
N ARG A 125 18.28 -33.61 -4.59
CA ARG A 125 18.60 -33.55 -6.02
C ARG A 125 17.39 -33.65 -6.96
N GLY A 126 16.52 -32.64 -6.89
CA GLY A 126 15.75 -31.97 -7.97
C GLY A 126 14.90 -32.74 -8.99
N CYS A 127 15.14 -34.02 -9.25
CA CYS A 127 14.47 -34.82 -10.29
C CYS A 127 13.18 -35.51 -9.79
N VAL A 128 12.95 -35.47 -8.48
CA VAL A 128 12.08 -36.42 -7.78
C VAL A 128 10.59 -36.12 -7.93
N LEU A 129 10.14 -34.92 -8.33
CA LEU A 129 8.72 -34.60 -8.22
C LEU A 129 7.84 -35.15 -9.35
N SER A 130 8.35 -35.28 -10.59
CA SER A 130 7.67 -36.00 -11.68
C SER A 130 7.57 -37.50 -11.38
N SER A 131 8.67 -38.11 -10.94
CA SER A 131 8.73 -39.52 -10.56
C SER A 131 7.95 -39.81 -9.27
N THR A 132 7.92 -38.88 -8.32
CA THR A 132 7.18 -39.01 -7.05
C THR A 132 5.70 -38.72 -7.22
N LEU A 133 5.29 -37.81 -8.11
CA LEU A 133 3.89 -37.72 -8.52
C LEU A 133 3.49 -39.03 -9.20
N SER A 134 4.19 -39.51 -10.24
CA SER A 134 3.84 -40.73 -10.99
C SER A 134 3.89 -41.99 -10.13
N MET A 135 4.78 -42.04 -9.14
CA MET A 135 4.92 -43.17 -8.22
C MET A 135 3.98 -43.06 -7.01
N LEU A 136 3.64 -41.87 -6.48
CA LEU A 136 2.56 -41.69 -5.49
C LEU A 136 1.16 -41.89 -6.12
N LEU A 137 0.96 -41.41 -7.36
CA LEU A 137 -0.17 -41.67 -8.28
C LEU A 137 -0.49 -43.17 -8.34
N THR A 138 0.56 -43.99 -8.29
CA THR A 138 0.49 -45.42 -8.56
C THR A 138 0.55 -46.30 -7.32
N LEU A 139 1.39 -46.00 -6.33
CA LEU A 139 1.74 -46.92 -5.23
C LEU A 139 1.10 -46.59 -3.88
N VAL A 140 0.75 -45.33 -3.60
CA VAL A 140 0.20 -44.94 -2.29
C VAL A 140 -1.32 -44.91 -2.29
N ALA A 141 -1.92 -44.74 -3.46
CA ALA A 141 -3.31 -44.40 -3.58
C ALA A 141 -4.22 -45.65 -3.63
N GLY A 142 -4.10 -46.52 -4.63
CA GLY A 142 -5.26 -47.35 -5.00
C GLY A 142 -6.51 -46.51 -5.30
N ILE A 143 -6.32 -45.20 -5.42
CA ILE A 143 -7.30 -44.14 -5.65
C ILE A 143 -7.42 -44.06 -7.16
N GLN A 144 -8.62 -44.35 -7.68
CA GLN A 144 -8.95 -44.21 -9.10
C GLN A 144 -9.32 -42.76 -9.46
N ASP A 145 -9.39 -41.87 -8.45
CA ASP A 145 -9.83 -40.49 -8.55
C ASP A 145 -8.65 -39.49 -8.50
N GLY A 146 -8.47 -38.72 -9.58
CA GLY A 146 -7.44 -37.69 -9.67
C GLY A 146 -7.59 -36.58 -8.62
N GLU A 147 -8.81 -36.32 -8.14
CA GLU A 147 -9.08 -35.29 -7.15
C GLU A 147 -8.53 -35.66 -5.76
N GLU A 148 -8.82 -36.88 -5.30
CA GLU A 148 -8.36 -37.37 -3.99
C GLU A 148 -6.81 -37.46 -3.95
N LEU A 149 -6.20 -37.90 -5.04
CA LEU A 149 -4.76 -38.00 -5.13
C LEU A 149 -4.05 -36.64 -5.06
N SER A 150 -4.50 -35.66 -5.85
CA SER A 150 -3.92 -34.33 -5.84
C SER A 150 -3.98 -33.68 -4.44
N THR A 151 -5.07 -33.93 -3.73
CA THR A 151 -5.31 -33.45 -2.37
C THR A 151 -4.28 -34.06 -1.42
N LYS A 152 -3.99 -35.36 -1.58
CA LYS A 152 -2.94 -36.06 -0.82
C LYS A 152 -1.54 -35.56 -1.14
N VAL A 153 -1.26 -35.21 -2.40
CA VAL A 153 0.03 -34.61 -2.80
C VAL A 153 0.18 -33.23 -2.17
N CYS A 154 -0.85 -32.38 -2.25
CA CYS A 154 -0.84 -31.05 -1.61
C CYS A 154 -0.66 -31.16 -0.09
N GLN A 155 -1.38 -32.08 0.57
CA GLN A 155 -1.23 -32.36 2.00
C GLN A 155 0.20 -32.78 2.34
N TRP A 156 0.79 -33.70 1.57
CA TRP A 156 2.16 -34.16 1.81
C TRP A 156 3.19 -33.04 1.65
N LEU A 157 3.05 -32.18 0.64
CA LEU A 157 3.94 -31.03 0.42
C LEU A 157 3.86 -30.04 1.60
N VAL A 158 2.64 -29.72 2.05
CA VAL A 158 2.42 -28.84 3.21
C VAL A 158 3.03 -29.46 4.48
N GLU A 159 2.79 -30.75 4.76
CA GLU A 159 3.33 -31.41 5.95
C GLU A 159 4.86 -31.52 5.94
N SER A 160 5.47 -31.59 4.75
CA SER A 160 6.92 -31.76 4.58
C SER A 160 7.70 -30.45 4.71
N ILE A 161 7.10 -29.31 4.35
CA ILE A 161 7.80 -28.03 4.31
C ILE A 161 8.31 -27.56 5.68
N GLY A 162 7.62 -27.94 6.76
CA GLY A 162 8.01 -27.62 8.14
C GLY A 162 9.36 -28.24 8.57
N ARG A 163 9.84 -29.26 7.86
CA ARG A 163 11.11 -29.96 8.14
C ARG A 163 12.17 -29.74 7.06
N ALA A 164 11.83 -28.99 6.02
CA ALA A 164 12.66 -28.79 4.85
C ALA A 164 13.75 -27.74 5.08
N ASP A 165 14.88 -27.88 4.38
CA ASP A 165 15.82 -26.77 4.25
C ASP A 165 15.39 -25.75 3.18
N GLU A 166 16.15 -24.67 3.03
CA GLU A 166 15.80 -23.56 2.13
C GLU A 166 15.64 -24.01 0.67
N ASP A 167 16.58 -24.81 0.17
CA ASP A 167 16.57 -25.31 -1.22
C ASP A 167 15.36 -26.23 -1.46
N HIS A 168 15.07 -27.13 -0.50
CA HIS A 168 13.90 -27.99 -0.59
C HIS A 168 12.59 -27.20 -0.53
N CYS A 169 12.53 -26.11 0.25
CA CYS A 169 11.33 -25.26 0.30
C CYS A 169 11.03 -24.63 -1.08
N HIS A 170 12.07 -24.19 -1.80
CA HIS A 170 11.90 -23.65 -3.15
C HIS A 170 11.31 -24.69 -4.11
N VAL A 171 11.81 -25.93 -4.05
CA VAL A 171 11.28 -27.04 -4.85
C VAL A 171 9.82 -27.33 -4.52
N PHE A 172 9.46 -27.38 -3.23
CA PHE A 172 8.08 -27.65 -2.81
C PHE A 172 7.10 -26.55 -3.21
N PHE A 173 7.50 -25.27 -3.12
CA PHE A 173 6.64 -24.19 -3.60
C PHE A 173 6.50 -24.19 -5.12
N ASN A 174 7.57 -24.46 -5.87
CA ASN A 174 7.52 -24.54 -7.33
C ASN A 174 6.64 -25.72 -7.79
N ALA A 175 6.70 -26.85 -7.08
CA ALA A 175 5.79 -27.97 -7.31
C ALA A 175 4.31 -27.60 -7.13
N LEU A 176 3.99 -26.85 -6.07
CA LEU A 176 2.63 -26.37 -5.83
C LEU A 176 2.19 -25.39 -6.94
N ASP A 177 3.08 -24.55 -7.46
CA ASP A 177 2.78 -23.69 -8.62
C ASP A 177 2.52 -24.48 -9.90
N VAL A 178 3.34 -25.49 -10.20
CA VAL A 178 3.13 -26.37 -11.35
C VAL A 178 1.77 -27.05 -11.26
N LEU A 179 1.42 -27.58 -10.08
CA LEU A 179 0.10 -28.16 -9.83
C LEU A 179 -1.02 -27.13 -10.06
N ALA A 180 -0.84 -25.89 -9.62
CA ALA A 180 -1.82 -24.82 -9.83
C ALA A 180 -2.00 -24.50 -11.33
N ILE A 181 -0.90 -24.40 -12.09
CA ILE A 181 -0.90 -24.14 -13.53
C ILE A 181 -1.62 -25.26 -14.29
N ILE A 182 -1.32 -26.52 -13.97
CA ILE A 182 -1.96 -27.69 -14.58
C ILE A 182 -3.46 -27.69 -14.27
N SER A 183 -3.82 -27.47 -13.01
CA SER A 183 -5.22 -27.47 -12.56
C SER A 183 -6.06 -26.34 -13.16
N ALA A 184 -5.45 -25.20 -13.48
CA ALA A 184 -6.15 -24.11 -14.16
C ALA A 184 -6.54 -24.45 -15.62
N LYS A 185 -5.76 -25.33 -16.29
CA LYS A 185 -5.95 -25.70 -17.70
C LYS A 185 -6.99 -26.80 -17.92
N ASP A 186 -7.20 -27.69 -16.94
CA ASP A 186 -8.15 -28.79 -17.04
C ASP A 186 -9.45 -28.53 -16.27
N VAL A 187 -10.58 -28.52 -16.97
CA VAL A 187 -11.92 -28.23 -16.40
C VAL A 187 -12.34 -29.29 -15.37
N SER A 188 -11.83 -30.53 -15.49
CA SER A 188 -12.12 -31.62 -14.53
C SER A 188 -11.37 -31.49 -13.20
N ILE A 189 -10.30 -30.69 -13.16
CA ILE A 189 -9.37 -30.49 -12.03
C ILE A 189 -9.62 -29.13 -11.32
N ARG A 190 -10.51 -28.29 -11.88
CA ARG A 190 -10.85 -26.93 -11.38
C ARG A 190 -11.40 -26.87 -9.94
N MET A 191 -11.71 -27.99 -9.31
CA MET A 191 -12.15 -28.01 -7.90
C MET A 191 -10.99 -27.94 -6.88
N MET A 192 -9.73 -28.01 -7.32
CA MET A 192 -8.59 -28.01 -6.39
C MET A 192 -8.28 -26.62 -5.83
N ASN A 193 -8.36 -26.49 -4.51
CA ASN A 193 -7.94 -25.26 -3.80
C ASN A 193 -6.41 -25.27 -3.52
N ILE A 194 -5.61 -25.27 -4.58
CA ILE A 194 -4.13 -25.28 -4.48
C ILE A 194 -3.62 -23.97 -3.88
N GLY A 195 -4.31 -22.85 -4.12
CA GLY A 195 -4.03 -21.58 -3.45
C GLY A 195 -4.07 -21.70 -1.93
N MET A 196 -5.04 -22.44 -1.38
CA MET A 196 -5.10 -22.71 0.05
C MET A 196 -3.94 -23.60 0.53
N SER A 197 -3.52 -24.57 -0.28
CA SER A 197 -2.35 -25.40 0.05
C SER A 197 -1.07 -24.57 0.08
N LEU A 198 -0.93 -23.61 -0.83
CA LEU A 198 0.17 -22.64 -0.83
C LEU A 198 0.18 -21.76 0.44
N ALA A 199 -0.97 -21.23 0.84
CA ALA A 199 -1.09 -20.43 2.05
C ALA A 199 -0.80 -21.27 3.32
N ASN A 200 -1.29 -22.52 3.37
CA ASN A 200 -0.99 -23.43 4.47
C ASN A 200 0.51 -23.74 4.55
N ALA A 201 1.17 -24.01 3.42
CA ALA A 201 2.61 -24.22 3.35
C ALA A 201 3.40 -23.00 3.86
N MET A 202 2.96 -21.78 3.52
CA MET A 202 3.52 -20.54 4.06
C MET A 202 3.37 -20.42 5.58
N ASN A 203 2.23 -20.85 6.12
CA ASN A 203 1.93 -20.77 7.55
C ASN A 203 2.70 -21.78 8.41
N VAL A 204 3.10 -22.92 7.85
CA VAL A 204 3.90 -23.93 8.57
C VAL A 204 5.40 -23.78 8.36
N LEU A 205 5.83 -22.90 7.45
CA LEU A 205 7.24 -22.63 7.17
C LEU A 205 7.97 -22.19 8.47
N PRO A 206 9.15 -22.74 8.81
CA PRO A 206 9.88 -22.34 10.02
C PRO A 206 10.40 -20.90 9.93
N LEU A 207 10.02 -20.05 10.88
CA LEU A 207 10.46 -18.66 10.98
C LEU A 207 11.17 -18.46 12.32
N PRO A 208 12.31 -17.72 12.35
CA PRO A 208 12.87 -16.89 11.28
C PRO A 208 13.83 -17.61 10.31
N GLU A 209 14.11 -18.90 10.48
CA GLU A 209 15.15 -19.61 9.72
C GLU A 209 14.90 -19.64 8.21
N ARG A 210 13.64 -19.54 7.77
CA ARG A 210 13.23 -19.50 6.36
C ARG A 210 12.59 -18.18 5.95
N SER A 211 12.93 -17.08 6.64
CA SER A 211 12.47 -15.73 6.32
C SER A 211 12.67 -15.35 4.85
N ARG A 212 13.79 -15.74 4.23
CA ARG A 212 14.05 -15.45 2.81
C ARG A 212 13.03 -16.10 1.89
N VAL A 213 12.79 -17.40 2.05
CA VAL A 213 11.76 -18.14 1.30
C VAL A 213 10.40 -17.51 1.50
N PHE A 214 10.02 -17.22 2.75
CA PHE A 214 8.74 -16.61 3.09
C PHE A 214 8.53 -15.30 2.33
N ARG A 215 9.48 -14.37 2.42
CA ARG A 215 9.34 -13.04 1.80
C ARG A 215 9.20 -13.10 0.28
N THR A 216 10.08 -13.86 -0.38
CA THR A 216 10.00 -14.04 -1.84
C THR A 216 8.67 -14.66 -2.24
N ARG A 217 8.25 -15.71 -1.51
CA ARG A 217 7.00 -16.40 -1.82
C ARG A 217 5.77 -15.56 -1.55
N TYR A 218 5.80 -14.73 -0.51
CA TYR A 218 4.69 -13.83 -0.17
C TYR A 218 4.45 -12.80 -1.27
N VAL A 219 5.50 -12.27 -1.90
CA VAL A 219 5.39 -11.38 -3.07
C VAL A 219 4.71 -12.09 -4.23
N THR A 220 5.13 -13.32 -4.54
CA THR A 220 4.51 -14.16 -5.57
C THR A 220 3.03 -14.42 -5.26
N MET A 221 2.70 -14.75 -4.00
CA MET A 221 1.33 -14.91 -3.53
C MET A 221 0.49 -13.65 -3.77
N ALA A 222 1.03 -12.47 -3.45
CA ALA A 222 0.31 -11.21 -3.63
C ALA A 222 0.02 -10.88 -5.10
N GLN A 223 0.85 -11.37 -6.03
CA GLN A 223 0.68 -11.18 -7.47
C GLN A 223 -0.31 -12.18 -8.08
N PHE A 224 -0.19 -13.47 -7.75
CA PHE A 224 -0.90 -14.55 -8.45
C PHE A 224 -2.07 -15.16 -7.68
N TYR A 225 -2.08 -15.07 -6.35
CA TYR A 225 -3.08 -15.70 -5.46
C TYR A 225 -3.66 -14.71 -4.44
N PRO A 226 -4.30 -13.61 -4.89
CA PRO A 226 -4.68 -12.50 -4.02
C PRO A 226 -5.82 -12.84 -3.05
N LYS A 227 -6.62 -13.88 -3.31
CA LYS A 227 -7.70 -14.29 -2.40
C LYS A 227 -7.12 -15.04 -1.20
N GLU A 228 -6.23 -15.98 -1.48
CA GLU A 228 -5.61 -16.87 -0.51
C GLU A 228 -4.46 -16.17 0.26
N LEU A 229 -3.98 -15.02 -0.21
CA LEU A 229 -3.04 -14.17 0.51
C LEU A 229 -3.55 -13.81 1.92
N TYR A 230 -4.86 -13.62 2.08
CA TYR A 230 -5.49 -13.29 3.37
C TYR A 230 -5.42 -14.43 4.40
N ASP A 231 -5.24 -15.66 3.93
CA ASP A 231 -5.09 -16.83 4.80
C ASP A 231 -3.64 -17.04 5.25
N VAL A 232 -2.68 -16.26 4.73
CA VAL A 232 -1.28 -16.29 5.18
C VAL A 232 -1.12 -15.42 6.43
N ASP A 233 -0.66 -16.03 7.52
CA ASP A 233 -0.32 -15.34 8.78
C ASP A 233 1.00 -14.56 8.64
N VAL A 234 0.90 -13.40 7.99
CA VAL A 234 2.00 -12.45 7.84
C VAL A 234 2.42 -11.83 9.18
N ASN A 235 1.54 -11.79 10.18
CA ASN A 235 1.86 -11.26 11.50
C ASN A 235 2.91 -12.10 12.21
N ARG A 236 2.85 -13.44 12.05
CA ARG A 236 3.91 -14.34 12.53
C ARG A 236 5.28 -13.93 12.00
N PHE A 237 5.38 -13.60 10.71
CA PHE A 237 6.63 -13.10 10.12
C PHE A 237 7.03 -11.75 10.71
N VAL A 238 6.11 -10.78 10.76
CA VAL A 238 6.39 -9.44 11.31
C VAL A 238 6.89 -9.52 12.76
N ILE A 239 6.36 -10.44 13.58
CA ILE A 239 6.74 -10.58 14.99
C ILE A 239 8.13 -11.24 15.16
N LEU A 240 8.42 -12.28 14.37
CA LEU A 240 9.62 -13.11 14.54
C LEU A 240 10.84 -12.59 13.75
N ALA A 241 10.61 -11.88 12.65
CA ALA A 241 11.67 -11.38 11.79
C ALA A 241 12.46 -10.25 12.47
N SER A 242 13.77 -10.21 12.21
CA SER A 242 14.62 -9.08 12.60
C SER A 242 14.24 -7.81 11.84
N THR A 243 14.62 -6.63 12.36
CA THR A 243 14.38 -5.35 11.68
C THR A 243 14.97 -5.32 10.27
N PHE A 244 16.13 -5.95 10.05
CA PHE A 244 16.74 -6.05 8.73
C PHE A 244 15.84 -6.86 7.77
N GLU A 245 15.34 -8.01 8.24
CA GLU A 245 14.48 -8.86 7.41
C GLU A 245 13.14 -8.21 7.10
N GLN A 246 12.56 -7.47 8.05
CA GLN A 246 11.35 -6.68 7.87
C GLN A 246 11.54 -5.58 6.81
N LEU A 247 12.66 -4.84 6.85
CA LEU A 247 12.94 -3.79 5.87
C LEU A 247 13.05 -4.36 4.45
N GLU A 248 13.83 -5.41 4.27
CA GLU A 248 13.91 -6.12 2.99
C GLU A 248 12.53 -6.61 2.51
N PHE A 249 11.69 -7.09 3.43
CA PHE A 249 10.32 -7.49 3.11
C PHE A 249 9.46 -6.33 2.61
N PHE A 250 9.47 -5.19 3.31
CA PHE A 250 8.69 -4.01 2.90
C PHE A 250 9.18 -3.46 1.56
N TYR A 251 10.50 -3.49 1.30
CA TYR A 251 11.05 -3.07 0.02
C TYR A 251 10.57 -3.93 -1.15
N LEU A 252 10.48 -5.25 -0.95
CA LEU A 252 9.95 -6.15 -1.96
C LEU A 252 8.46 -5.90 -2.24
N LEU A 253 7.73 -5.43 -1.23
CA LEU A 253 6.29 -5.14 -1.34
C LEU A 253 5.98 -3.69 -1.77
N ALA A 254 7.00 -2.84 -1.94
CA ALA A 254 6.81 -1.40 -2.12
C ALA A 254 5.90 -1.04 -3.30
N GLU A 255 5.94 -1.83 -4.38
CA GLU A 255 5.19 -1.58 -5.62
C GLU A 255 3.96 -2.49 -5.79
N VAL A 256 3.66 -3.34 -4.80
CA VAL A 256 2.55 -4.28 -4.89
C VAL A 256 1.22 -3.52 -4.91
N GLN A 257 0.45 -3.65 -5.99
CA GLN A 257 -0.84 -3.00 -6.22
C GLN A 257 -2.02 -3.73 -5.55
N ARG A 258 -1.75 -4.36 -4.40
CA ARG A 258 -2.72 -5.12 -3.59
C ARG A 258 -2.51 -4.77 -2.13
N GLU A 259 -3.61 -4.71 -1.40
CA GLU A 259 -3.56 -4.45 0.03
C GLU A 259 -2.97 -5.65 0.75
N ILE A 260 -1.91 -5.40 1.51
CA ILE A 260 -1.27 -6.40 2.34
C ILE A 260 -2.00 -6.47 3.70
N PRO A 261 -2.51 -7.64 4.10
CA PRO A 261 -3.25 -7.78 5.35
C PRO A 261 -2.36 -7.66 6.60
N GLY A 262 -3.02 -7.61 7.75
CA GLY A 262 -2.38 -7.66 9.06
C GLY A 262 -1.67 -6.36 9.48
N SER A 263 -0.66 -6.52 10.32
CA SER A 263 0.10 -5.45 10.98
C SER A 263 1.29 -4.94 10.17
N THR A 264 1.45 -5.40 8.92
CA THR A 264 2.59 -5.08 8.03
C THR A 264 2.75 -3.56 7.85
N TRP A 265 1.64 -2.86 7.61
CA TRP A 265 1.65 -1.40 7.46
C TRP A 265 2.00 -0.69 8.79
N ASP A 266 1.49 -1.18 9.92
CA ASP A 266 1.75 -0.61 11.23
C ASP A 266 3.23 -0.77 11.62
N ALA A 267 3.82 -1.94 11.34
CA ALA A 267 5.24 -2.19 11.53
C ALA A 267 6.12 -1.30 10.65
N ALA A 268 5.79 -1.18 9.36
CA ALA A 268 6.51 -0.32 8.42
C ALA A 268 6.45 1.16 8.82
N THR A 269 5.27 1.66 9.20
CA THR A 269 5.12 3.06 9.65
C THR A 269 5.81 3.31 10.97
N ASN A 270 5.75 2.38 11.93
CA ASN A 270 6.52 2.49 13.17
C ASN A 270 8.02 2.61 12.89
N LEU A 271 8.59 1.79 12.00
CA LEU A 271 10.00 1.89 11.62
C LEU A 271 10.33 3.20 10.89
N LEU A 272 9.44 3.64 9.99
CA LEU A 272 9.59 4.90 9.27
C LEU A 272 9.72 6.08 10.25
N PHE A 273 8.81 6.17 11.22
CA PHE A 273 8.76 7.31 12.14
C PHE A 273 9.75 7.24 13.30
N THR A 274 10.21 6.05 13.69
CA THR A 274 11.13 5.89 14.83
C THR A 274 12.60 5.92 14.43
N ALA A 275 12.96 5.43 13.23
CA ALA A 275 14.36 5.21 12.88
C ALA A 275 14.73 5.56 11.43
N ARG A 276 13.77 5.62 10.50
CA ARG A 276 14.06 5.61 9.05
C ARG A 276 13.30 6.68 8.26
N LEU A 277 13.14 7.89 8.80
CA LEU A 277 12.28 8.93 8.21
C LEU A 277 12.60 9.24 6.74
N ASN A 278 13.87 9.13 6.32
CA ASN A 278 14.34 9.45 4.97
C ASN A 278 14.48 8.23 4.03
N ASP A 279 14.00 7.05 4.44
CA ASP A 279 14.06 5.83 3.63
C ASP A 279 13.00 5.84 2.54
N THR A 280 13.40 6.16 1.31
CA THR A 280 12.50 6.34 0.17
C THR A 280 11.74 5.06 -0.20
N ARG A 281 12.32 3.88 -0.03
CA ARG A 281 11.63 2.61 -0.36
C ARG A 281 10.57 2.28 0.69
N LEU A 282 10.89 2.49 1.97
CA LEU A 282 9.93 2.30 3.05
C LEU A 282 8.77 3.30 2.96
N GLN A 283 9.10 4.55 2.65
CA GLN A 283 8.15 5.61 2.35
C GLN A 283 7.21 5.21 1.19
N THR A 284 7.76 4.74 0.06
CA THR A 284 6.97 4.25 -1.08
C THR A 284 6.02 3.13 -0.67
N PHE A 285 6.48 2.13 0.10
CA PHE A 285 5.63 1.06 0.60
C PHE A 285 4.44 1.60 1.42
N VAL A 286 4.71 2.48 2.39
CA VAL A 286 3.69 3.06 3.27
C VAL A 286 2.62 3.81 2.48
N ILE A 287 3.03 4.61 1.49
CA ILE A 287 2.10 5.37 0.63
C ILE A 287 1.33 4.45 -0.30
N ASN A 288 2.02 3.58 -1.03
CA ASN A 288 1.38 2.70 -1.99
C ASN A 288 0.30 1.84 -1.30
N GLN A 289 0.61 1.24 -0.16
CA GLN A 289 -0.36 0.45 0.61
C GLN A 289 -1.54 1.27 1.15
N LEU A 290 -1.31 2.54 1.48
CA LEU A 290 -2.37 3.46 1.86
C LEU A 290 -3.28 3.81 0.67
N VAL A 291 -2.69 4.13 -0.49
CA VAL A 291 -3.43 4.44 -1.72
C VAL A 291 -4.26 3.24 -2.17
N VAL A 292 -3.65 2.06 -2.22
CA VAL A 292 -4.35 0.81 -2.55
C VAL A 292 -5.52 0.59 -1.59
N GLY A 293 -5.30 0.73 -0.28
CA GLY A 293 -6.37 0.58 0.72
C GLY A 293 -7.50 1.63 0.59
N ILE A 294 -7.20 2.85 0.14
CA ILE A 294 -8.22 3.89 -0.13
C ILE A 294 -9.03 3.50 -1.38
N GLN A 295 -8.35 3.08 -2.45
CA GLN A 295 -8.99 2.66 -3.70
C GLN A 295 -9.89 1.44 -3.52
N THR A 296 -9.46 0.47 -2.72
CA THR A 296 -10.26 -0.72 -2.38
C THR A 296 -11.32 -0.48 -1.31
N ARG A 297 -11.39 0.74 -0.74
CA ARG A 297 -12.28 1.11 0.36
C ARG A 297 -12.13 0.22 1.60
N SER A 298 -10.88 -0.15 1.90
CA SER A 298 -10.53 -0.91 3.10
C SER A 298 -11.04 -0.22 4.37
N PRO A 299 -11.62 -0.95 5.33
CA PRO A 299 -12.02 -0.37 6.62
C PRO A 299 -10.86 0.30 7.37
N SER A 300 -9.63 -0.19 7.17
CA SER A 300 -8.44 0.30 7.87
C SER A 300 -7.80 1.52 7.20
N SER A 301 -8.07 1.78 5.91
CA SER A 301 -7.36 2.81 5.15
C SER A 301 -7.64 4.23 5.65
N LEU A 302 -8.87 4.51 6.09
CA LEU A 302 -9.21 5.81 6.68
C LEU A 302 -8.47 6.05 8.00
N THR A 303 -8.33 5.02 8.84
CA THR A 303 -7.58 5.11 10.10
C THR A 303 -6.09 5.33 9.83
N ARG A 304 -5.52 4.58 8.87
CA ARG A 304 -4.14 4.74 8.42
C ARG A 304 -3.87 6.13 7.82
N PHE A 305 -4.81 6.65 7.02
CA PHE A 305 -4.73 7.99 6.45
C PHE A 305 -4.73 9.05 7.54
N LYS A 306 -5.66 8.97 8.49
CA LYS A 306 -5.72 9.88 9.65
C LYS A 306 -4.45 9.83 10.49
N TYR A 307 -3.89 8.64 10.73
CA TYR A 307 -2.62 8.50 11.43
C TYR A 307 -1.50 9.27 10.73
N MET A 308 -1.41 9.18 9.39
CA MET A 308 -0.42 9.93 8.62
C MET A 308 -0.66 11.45 8.68
N LEU A 309 -1.92 11.89 8.60
CA LEU A 309 -2.27 13.30 8.75
C LEU A 309 -1.89 13.83 10.13
N ASP A 310 -2.10 13.07 11.20
CA ASP A 310 -1.74 13.48 12.56
C ASP A 310 -0.23 13.72 12.70
N LYS A 311 0.61 12.95 11.99
CA LYS A 311 2.07 13.18 11.95
C LYS A 311 2.43 14.46 11.20
N LEU A 312 1.66 14.82 10.17
CA LEU A 312 1.89 16.01 9.35
C LEU A 312 1.26 17.29 9.93
N ASN A 313 0.22 17.16 10.74
CA ASN A 313 -0.48 18.27 11.40
C ASN A 313 0.24 18.80 12.66
N CYS A 314 1.52 18.48 12.83
CA CYS A 314 2.35 19.04 13.89
C CYS A 314 2.86 20.46 13.54
N PRO A 315 3.32 21.28 14.51
CA PRO A 315 3.71 22.67 14.25
C PRO A 315 4.85 22.86 13.22
N LYS A 316 5.72 21.85 13.08
CA LYS A 316 6.85 21.84 12.12
C LYS A 316 7.01 20.42 11.55
N PRO A 317 6.23 20.05 10.52
CA PRO A 317 6.35 18.74 9.88
C PRO A 317 7.65 18.63 9.09
N ASP A 318 8.19 17.42 8.98
CA ASP A 318 9.33 17.15 8.09
C ASP A 318 8.92 17.42 6.64
N ALA A 319 9.67 18.29 5.97
CA ALA A 319 9.33 18.72 4.62
C ALA A 319 9.49 17.58 3.59
N GLY A 320 10.48 16.68 3.78
CA GLY A 320 10.67 15.53 2.91
C GLY A 320 9.46 14.60 2.95
N LEU A 321 9.04 14.24 4.15
CA LEU A 321 7.85 13.43 4.38
C LEU A 321 6.59 14.10 3.85
N LEU A 322 6.38 15.40 4.12
CA LEU A 322 5.20 16.15 3.68
C LEU A 322 5.01 16.05 2.16
N PHE A 323 6.04 16.43 1.39
CA PHE A 323 5.94 16.45 -0.06
C PHE A 323 5.87 15.06 -0.66
N MET A 324 6.63 14.11 -0.12
CA MET A 324 6.60 12.72 -0.57
C MET A 324 5.22 12.09 -0.32
N PHE A 325 4.63 12.32 0.84
CA PHE A 325 3.26 11.89 1.18
C PHE A 325 2.20 12.51 0.28
N CYS A 326 2.14 13.85 0.23
CA CYS A 326 1.08 14.55 -0.50
C CYS A 326 1.19 14.32 -2.02
N ASN A 327 2.38 14.46 -2.61
CA ASN A 327 2.58 14.20 -4.02
C ASN A 327 2.40 12.71 -4.36
N GLY A 328 2.84 11.82 -3.48
CA GLY A 328 2.69 10.37 -3.64
C GLY A 328 1.23 9.96 -3.72
N ILE A 329 0.41 10.37 -2.74
CA ILE A 329 -1.03 10.11 -2.76
C ILE A 329 -1.67 10.69 -4.01
N LEU A 330 -1.49 11.99 -4.29
CA LEU A 330 -2.18 12.64 -5.40
C LEU A 330 -1.78 12.07 -6.77
N SER A 331 -0.52 11.63 -6.93
CA SER A 331 -0.06 11.05 -8.20
C SER A 331 -0.58 9.63 -8.46
N GLN A 332 -0.93 8.88 -7.42
CA GLN A 332 -1.35 7.47 -7.53
C GLN A 332 -2.85 7.27 -7.35
N LEU A 333 -3.52 8.19 -6.66
CA LEU A 333 -4.94 8.08 -6.33
C LEU A 333 -5.81 8.34 -7.57
N GLN A 334 -6.16 7.27 -8.27
CA GLN A 334 -7.09 7.32 -9.41
C GLN A 334 -8.55 7.25 -8.98
N GLY A 335 -9.36 8.25 -9.35
CA GLY A 335 -10.80 8.29 -9.10
C GLY A 335 -11.24 9.51 -8.28
N ASN A 336 -12.53 9.60 -7.94
CA ASN A 336 -13.07 10.74 -7.22
C ASN A 336 -13.08 10.51 -5.69
N PHE A 337 -12.17 11.14 -4.96
CA PHE A 337 -12.03 11.02 -3.50
C PHE A 337 -12.05 12.40 -2.80
N PRO A 338 -13.16 13.13 -2.85
CA PRO A 338 -13.20 14.53 -2.41
C PRO A 338 -12.90 14.69 -0.91
N HIS A 339 -13.24 13.68 -0.10
CA HIS A 339 -12.97 13.65 1.34
C HIS A 339 -11.48 13.45 1.69
N ILE A 340 -10.69 12.86 0.79
CA ILE A 340 -9.23 12.76 0.92
C ILE A 340 -8.61 14.09 0.52
N ILE A 341 -9.02 14.62 -0.64
CA ILE A 341 -8.55 15.90 -1.15
C ILE A 341 -8.80 17.03 -0.16
N SER A 342 -10.00 17.13 0.44
CA SER A 342 -10.31 18.20 1.39
C SER A 342 -9.42 18.17 2.63
N GLN A 343 -8.95 16.99 3.06
CA GLN A 343 -8.00 16.85 4.16
C GLN A 343 -6.56 17.17 3.78
N LEU A 344 -6.21 17.16 2.49
CA LEU A 344 -4.91 17.59 1.98
C LEU A 344 -4.82 19.11 1.72
N VAL A 345 -5.96 19.80 1.56
CA VAL A 345 -6.01 21.26 1.33
C VAL A 345 -5.26 22.06 2.41
N PRO A 346 -5.44 21.81 3.73
CA PRO A 346 -4.67 22.52 4.76
C PRO A 346 -3.16 22.30 4.64
N LEU A 347 -2.73 21.08 4.30
CA LEU A 347 -1.32 20.74 4.10
C LEU A 347 -0.74 21.44 2.87
N TRP A 348 -1.54 21.57 1.81
CA TRP A 348 -1.17 22.35 0.63
C TRP A 348 -1.02 23.83 0.95
N ILE A 349 -1.99 24.44 1.64
CA ILE A 349 -1.90 25.85 2.07
C ILE A 349 -0.65 26.03 2.93
N PHE A 350 -0.42 25.15 3.91
CA PHE A 350 0.80 25.17 4.72
C PHE A 350 2.08 25.09 3.87
N ALA A 351 2.13 24.17 2.89
CA ALA A 351 3.29 23.99 2.03
C ALA A 351 3.58 25.25 1.19
N VAL A 352 2.56 25.90 0.64
CA VAL A 352 2.71 27.17 -0.09
C VAL A 352 3.26 28.26 0.84
N LEU A 353 2.69 28.38 2.04
CA LEU A 353 3.14 29.37 3.01
C LEU A 353 4.60 29.13 3.44
N ALA A 354 4.98 27.89 3.74
CA ALA A 354 6.29 27.56 4.31
C ALA A 354 7.40 27.39 3.26
N TYR A 355 7.10 26.86 2.08
CA TYR A 355 8.11 26.24 1.21
C TYR A 355 8.11 26.71 -0.25
N SER A 356 7.27 27.68 -0.64
CA SER A 356 7.22 28.18 -2.02
C SER A 356 8.55 28.71 -2.58
N THR A 357 9.55 29.03 -1.75
CA THR A 357 10.89 29.42 -2.20
C THR A 357 11.95 28.36 -1.88
N SER A 358 12.01 27.87 -0.65
CA SER A 358 13.01 26.87 -0.24
C SER A 358 12.82 25.48 -0.88
N ARG A 359 11.60 25.11 -1.30
CA ARG A 359 11.28 23.89 -2.06
C ARG A 359 10.28 24.18 -3.17
N GLU A 360 10.63 25.12 -4.02
CA GLU A 360 9.77 25.62 -5.10
C GLU A 360 9.21 24.50 -5.98
N MET A 361 10.05 23.58 -6.45
CA MET A 361 9.63 22.50 -7.36
C MET A 361 8.65 21.52 -6.71
N ASP A 362 8.90 21.11 -5.47
CA ASP A 362 7.99 20.23 -4.73
C ASP A 362 6.64 20.90 -4.47
N THR A 363 6.67 22.20 -4.15
CA THR A 363 5.48 23.01 -3.88
C THR A 363 4.67 23.24 -5.15
N LYS A 364 5.32 23.49 -6.29
CA LYS A 364 4.68 23.59 -7.60
C LYS A 364 4.04 22.27 -8.01
N ARG A 365 4.73 21.14 -7.81
CA ARG A 365 4.17 19.81 -8.07
C ARG A 365 2.94 19.54 -7.22
N PHE A 366 2.99 19.81 -5.91
CA PHE A 366 1.84 19.64 -5.02
C PHE A 366 0.68 20.53 -5.45
N THR A 367 0.96 21.81 -5.75
CA THR A 367 -0.05 22.75 -6.24
C THR A 367 -0.69 22.27 -7.53
N SER A 368 0.08 21.82 -8.50
CA SER A 368 -0.45 21.31 -9.78
C SER A 368 -1.37 20.12 -9.56
N LEU A 369 -0.93 19.13 -8.77
CA LEU A 369 -1.69 17.91 -8.55
C LEU A 369 -2.99 18.17 -7.78
N ILE A 370 -2.94 18.97 -6.71
CA ILE A 370 -4.14 19.22 -5.89
C ILE A 370 -5.10 20.20 -6.58
N TRP A 371 -4.59 21.10 -7.42
CA TRP A 371 -5.44 22.08 -8.12
C TRP A 371 -6.37 21.42 -9.13
N ASP A 372 -5.95 20.33 -9.77
CA ASP A 372 -6.81 19.60 -10.70
C ASP A 372 -8.09 19.11 -9.98
N ASP A 373 -7.97 18.55 -8.78
CA ASP A 373 -9.11 18.12 -7.96
C ASP A 373 -9.90 19.30 -7.35
N ILE A 374 -9.20 20.32 -6.84
CA ILE A 374 -9.82 21.52 -6.26
C ILE A 374 -10.61 22.26 -7.32
N SER A 375 -10.09 22.40 -8.54
CA SER A 375 -10.71 23.17 -9.62
C SER A 375 -12.04 22.54 -10.05
N GLN A 376 -12.12 21.20 -10.09
CA GLN A 376 -13.37 20.49 -10.33
C GLN A 376 -14.40 20.80 -9.23
N SER A 377 -13.97 20.82 -7.97
CA SER A 377 -14.82 21.17 -6.83
C SER A 377 -15.27 22.63 -6.88
N LEU A 378 -14.37 23.56 -7.21
CA LEU A 378 -14.69 24.99 -7.33
C LEU A 378 -15.61 25.30 -8.51
N ASN A 379 -15.46 24.61 -9.65
CA ASN A 379 -16.38 24.75 -10.79
C ASN A 379 -17.82 24.38 -10.42
N SER A 380 -18.03 23.47 -9.47
CA SER A 380 -19.38 23.15 -8.97
C SER A 380 -19.98 24.28 -8.12
N VAL A 381 -19.12 25.10 -7.51
CA VAL A 381 -19.48 26.21 -6.62
C VAL A 381 -19.64 27.53 -7.39
N GLU A 382 -18.85 27.73 -8.45
CA GLU A 382 -18.90 28.91 -9.31
C GLU A 382 -18.50 28.57 -10.77
N PRO A 383 -19.44 28.07 -11.61
CA PRO A 383 -19.14 27.44 -12.91
C PRO A 383 -18.63 28.38 -14.01
N ASN A 384 -18.46 29.68 -13.73
CA ASN A 384 -18.03 30.69 -14.71
C ASN A 384 -16.70 31.37 -14.34
N VAL A 385 -16.00 30.89 -13.31
CA VAL A 385 -14.70 31.46 -12.93
C VAL A 385 -13.59 30.86 -13.79
N CYS A 386 -12.76 31.72 -14.38
CA CYS A 386 -11.49 31.27 -14.94
C CYS A 386 -10.58 30.75 -13.82
N LEU A 387 -10.34 29.43 -13.82
CA LEU A 387 -9.46 28.70 -12.89
C LEU A 387 -8.09 28.36 -13.52
N GLU A 388 -7.87 28.73 -14.78
CA GLU A 388 -6.57 28.58 -15.44
C GLU A 388 -5.59 29.59 -14.85
N LEU A 389 -4.54 29.05 -14.22
CA LEU A 389 -3.45 29.83 -13.63
C LEU A 389 -2.13 29.32 -14.19
N SER A 390 -1.20 30.24 -14.45
CA SER A 390 0.17 29.86 -14.77
C SER A 390 0.81 29.19 -13.54
N PRO A 391 1.46 28.02 -13.67
CA PRO A 391 2.05 27.27 -12.55
C PRO A 391 3.25 28.00 -11.90
N GLY A 392 3.59 29.20 -12.35
CA GLY A 392 4.75 29.97 -11.89
C GLY A 392 4.67 30.41 -10.42
N ASN A 393 3.48 30.65 -9.87
CA ASN A 393 3.32 31.19 -8.52
C ASN A 393 2.21 30.47 -7.72
N SER A 394 2.60 29.54 -6.85
CA SER A 394 1.68 28.78 -5.99
C SER A 394 0.88 29.64 -5.01
N GLU A 395 1.37 30.82 -4.62
CA GLU A 395 0.63 31.73 -3.74
C GLU A 395 -0.66 32.23 -4.41
N LEU A 396 -0.62 32.49 -5.72
CA LEU A 396 -1.79 32.94 -6.48
C LEU A 396 -2.90 31.88 -6.51
N PHE A 397 -2.55 30.60 -6.49
CA PHE A 397 -3.54 29.52 -6.41
C PHE A 397 -4.28 29.53 -5.07
N VAL A 398 -3.56 29.72 -3.96
CA VAL A 398 -4.17 29.84 -2.62
C VAL A 398 -5.06 31.09 -2.53
N VAL A 399 -4.58 32.22 -3.04
CA VAL A 399 -5.38 33.46 -3.08
C VAL A 399 -6.64 33.23 -3.91
N LYS A 400 -6.51 32.71 -5.13
CA LYS A 400 -7.62 32.42 -6.03
C LYS A 400 -8.63 31.45 -5.39
N TYR A 401 -8.16 30.42 -4.70
CA TYR A 401 -9.00 29.47 -3.96
C TYR A 401 -9.92 30.21 -2.99
N PHE A 402 -9.37 31.07 -2.12
CA PHE A 402 -10.18 31.85 -1.17
C PHE A 402 -11.03 32.92 -1.84
N THR A 403 -10.56 33.54 -2.93
CA THR A 403 -11.36 34.50 -3.71
C THR A 403 -12.64 33.87 -4.26
N VAL A 404 -12.54 32.66 -4.84
CA VAL A 404 -13.71 31.93 -5.38
C VAL A 404 -14.66 31.53 -4.27
N LEU A 405 -14.15 30.97 -3.17
CA LEU A 405 -15.00 30.64 -2.01
C LEU A 405 -15.71 31.86 -1.43
N GLY A 406 -15.06 33.03 -1.40
CA GLY A 406 -15.64 34.26 -0.87
C GLY A 406 -16.64 34.95 -1.80
N SER A 407 -16.57 34.71 -3.11
CA SER A 407 -17.40 35.38 -4.12
C SER A 407 -18.62 34.56 -4.55
N SER A 408 -18.65 33.27 -4.21
CA SER A 408 -19.68 32.37 -4.69
C SER A 408 -21.08 32.65 -4.09
N PRO A 409 -22.14 32.64 -4.92
CA PRO A 409 -23.53 32.70 -4.48
C PRO A 409 -24.07 31.33 -4.02
N SER A 410 -23.27 30.26 -4.04
CA SER A 410 -23.66 28.92 -3.61
C SER A 410 -24.10 28.88 -2.15
N SER A 411 -24.74 27.78 -1.74
CA SER A 411 -25.23 27.59 -0.36
C SER A 411 -24.14 27.94 0.66
N THR A 412 -24.44 28.94 1.50
CA THR A 412 -23.55 29.46 2.54
C THR A 412 -22.99 28.35 3.44
N ASP A 413 -23.75 27.27 3.66
CA ASP A 413 -23.33 26.18 4.54
C ASP A 413 -22.30 25.25 3.90
N VAL A 414 -22.37 25.00 2.59
CA VAL A 414 -21.37 24.19 1.88
C VAL A 414 -20.04 24.92 1.86
N ILE A 415 -20.05 26.20 1.47
CA ILE A 415 -18.85 27.04 1.45
C ILE A 415 -18.27 27.17 2.86
N ARG A 416 -19.11 27.41 3.88
CA ARG A 416 -18.67 27.49 5.27
C ARG A 416 -17.96 26.21 5.71
N ARG A 417 -18.48 25.03 5.35
CA ARG A 417 -17.82 23.75 5.66
C ARG A 417 -16.47 23.62 4.96
N THR A 418 -16.40 23.93 3.66
CA THR A 418 -15.14 23.91 2.90
C THR A 418 -14.10 24.84 3.51
N VAL A 419 -14.49 26.05 3.91
CA VAL A 419 -13.60 27.02 4.58
C VAL A 419 -13.13 26.48 5.94
N ALA A 420 -14.03 25.87 6.74
CA ALA A 420 -13.67 25.27 8.03
C ALA A 420 -12.66 24.12 7.88
N GLU A 421 -12.86 23.26 6.86
CA GLU A 421 -11.94 22.16 6.55
C GLU A 421 -10.60 22.66 6.00
N SER A 422 -10.58 23.78 5.27
CA SER A 422 -9.37 24.37 4.68
C SER A 422 -8.50 25.13 5.69
N VAL A 423 -9.12 25.71 6.73
CA VAL A 423 -8.43 26.51 7.76
C VAL A 423 -8.67 25.92 9.16
N PRO A 424 -8.20 24.67 9.42
CA PRO A 424 -8.32 24.06 10.72
C PRO A 424 -7.36 24.72 11.73
N ILE A 425 -7.60 24.44 13.02
CA ILE A 425 -6.78 24.99 14.11
C ILE A 425 -5.32 24.53 14.04
N SER A 426 -5.05 23.35 13.45
CA SER A 426 -3.70 22.85 13.20
C SER A 426 -2.94 23.80 12.25
N LEU A 427 -3.54 24.18 11.13
CA LEU A 427 -2.97 25.14 10.17
C LEU A 427 -2.74 26.50 10.83
N ALA A 428 -3.73 27.00 11.58
CA ALA A 428 -3.59 28.27 12.32
C ALA A 428 -2.40 28.26 13.28
N THR A 429 -2.18 27.15 13.97
CA THR A 429 -1.07 26.95 14.92
C THR A 429 0.27 26.81 14.19
N GLN A 430 0.29 26.11 13.06
CA GLN A 430 1.47 26.02 12.19
C GLN A 430 1.87 27.40 11.68
N VAL A 431 0.93 28.19 11.14
CA VAL A 431 1.18 29.58 10.71
C VAL A 431 1.72 30.43 11.86
N ALA A 432 1.11 30.37 13.04
CA ALA A 432 1.59 31.09 14.22
C ALA A 432 3.01 30.66 14.64
N THR A 433 3.40 29.42 14.35
CA THR A 433 4.75 28.90 14.60
C THR A 433 5.74 29.37 13.53
N LEU A 434 5.36 29.36 12.25
CA LEU A 434 6.19 29.85 11.15
C LEU A 434 6.52 31.33 11.31
N LEU A 435 5.56 32.16 11.75
CA LEU A 435 5.78 33.58 12.00
C LEU A 435 6.78 33.88 13.13
N LYS A 436 7.17 32.88 13.93
CA LYS A 436 8.22 33.02 14.96
C LYS A 436 9.62 32.64 14.44
N ASN A 437 9.72 32.10 13.23
CA ASN A 437 11.01 31.90 12.58
C ASN A 437 11.57 33.26 12.15
N ASP A 438 12.86 33.34 11.83
CA ASP A 438 13.53 34.57 11.38
C ASP A 438 13.73 34.60 9.84
N ASP A 439 12.77 34.06 9.09
CA ASP A 439 12.77 34.04 7.62
C ASP A 439 11.85 35.14 7.09
N LYS A 440 12.44 36.27 6.72
CA LYS A 440 11.71 37.47 6.26
C LYS A 440 10.81 37.18 5.05
N GLU A 441 11.30 36.43 4.07
CA GLU A 441 10.55 36.18 2.83
C GLU A 441 9.32 35.31 3.12
N MET A 442 9.50 34.26 3.92
CA MET A 442 8.40 33.41 4.36
C MET A 442 7.39 34.19 5.22
N GLU A 443 7.84 35.04 6.13
CA GLU A 443 6.97 35.87 6.95
C GLU A 443 6.11 36.84 6.12
N GLU A 444 6.73 37.54 5.17
CA GLU A 444 6.03 38.45 4.26
C GLU A 444 5.02 37.71 3.40
N ARG A 445 5.37 36.52 2.89
CA ARG A 445 4.44 35.64 2.18
C ARG A 445 3.23 35.28 3.04
N ILE A 446 3.46 34.82 4.27
CA ILE A 446 2.39 34.45 5.20
C ILE A 446 1.47 35.65 5.45
N VAL A 447 2.04 36.80 5.78
CA VAL A 447 1.25 38.00 6.08
C VAL A 447 0.43 38.43 4.86
N ARG A 448 1.02 38.43 3.65
CA ARG A 448 0.33 38.78 2.40
C ARG A 448 -0.81 37.82 2.06
N VAL A 449 -0.54 36.51 2.01
CA VAL A 449 -1.55 35.49 1.64
C VAL A 449 -2.70 35.45 2.65
N CYS A 450 -2.40 35.56 3.95
CA CYS A 450 -3.46 35.61 4.97
C CYS A 450 -4.28 36.92 4.91
N ALA A 451 -3.72 38.03 4.42
CA ALA A 451 -4.46 39.27 4.22
C ALA A 451 -5.57 39.09 3.16
N GLU A 452 -5.22 38.45 2.06
CA GLU A 452 -6.14 38.11 0.97
C GLU A 452 -7.22 37.13 1.47
N MET A 453 -6.81 36.10 2.23
CA MET A 453 -7.75 35.17 2.86
C MET A 453 -8.76 35.90 3.77
N PHE A 454 -8.33 36.80 4.65
CA PHE A 454 -9.26 37.58 5.48
C PHE A 454 -10.15 38.52 4.65
N THR A 455 -9.62 39.07 3.57
CA THR A 455 -10.37 39.95 2.66
C THR A 455 -11.54 39.21 2.01
N HIS A 456 -11.33 37.96 1.60
CA HIS A 456 -12.33 37.18 0.87
C HIS A 456 -13.23 36.33 1.76
N VAL A 457 -12.69 35.64 2.76
CA VAL A 457 -13.43 34.66 3.59
C VAL A 457 -13.42 35.01 5.09
N GLY A 458 -12.94 36.19 5.49
CA GLY A 458 -12.83 36.58 6.90
C GLY A 458 -14.16 36.57 7.67
N SER A 459 -15.26 36.95 7.03
CA SER A 459 -16.60 36.91 7.65
C SER A 459 -17.07 35.48 7.92
N MET A 460 -16.77 34.55 7.01
CA MET A 460 -17.07 33.13 7.16
C MET A 460 -16.21 32.50 8.26
N LEU A 461 -14.91 32.80 8.29
CA LEU A 461 -14.00 32.34 9.34
C LEU A 461 -14.43 32.85 10.72
N LEU A 462 -14.91 34.09 10.83
CA LEU A 462 -15.47 34.61 12.09
C LEU A 462 -16.74 33.85 12.49
N ALA A 463 -17.67 33.61 11.57
CA ALA A 463 -18.89 32.86 11.85
C ALA A 463 -18.61 31.42 12.29
N ILE A 464 -17.62 30.76 11.67
CA ILE A 464 -17.12 29.44 12.08
C ILE A 464 -16.57 29.50 13.50
N ALA A 465 -15.70 30.48 13.78
CA ALA A 465 -15.11 30.66 15.11
C ALA A 465 -16.18 30.90 16.19
N GLU A 466 -17.22 31.68 15.91
CA GLU A 466 -18.32 31.90 16.86
C GLU A 466 -19.11 30.61 17.15
N THR A 467 -19.28 29.76 16.13
CA THR A 467 -19.94 28.46 16.26
C THR A 467 -19.07 27.49 17.08
N GLU A 468 -17.78 27.42 16.77
CA GLU A 468 -16.81 26.54 17.46
C GLU A 468 -16.49 26.99 18.89
N ALA A 469 -16.56 28.30 19.17
CA ALA A 469 -16.25 28.86 20.47
C ALA A 469 -17.10 28.27 21.60
N GLN A 470 -18.32 27.81 21.30
CA GLN A 470 -19.18 27.12 22.27
C GLN A 470 -18.57 25.80 22.77
N ARG A 471 -17.71 25.16 21.98
CA ARG A 471 -17.11 23.85 22.29
C ARG A 471 -15.70 23.97 22.83
N ILE A 472 -14.88 24.83 22.23
CA ILE A 472 -13.43 24.90 22.51
C ILE A 472 -12.97 26.24 23.09
N GLY A 473 -13.86 27.23 23.19
CA GLY A 473 -13.54 28.60 23.59
C GLY A 473 -12.98 29.43 22.43
N LEU A 474 -13.38 30.70 22.36
CA LEU A 474 -13.08 31.60 21.22
C LEU A 474 -11.57 31.76 20.96
N ASN A 475 -10.75 31.83 22.02
CA ASN A 475 -9.29 31.98 21.91
C ASN A 475 -8.57 30.76 21.29
N ARG A 476 -9.26 29.62 21.16
CA ARG A 476 -8.72 28.39 20.56
C ARG A 476 -9.24 28.13 19.15
N THR A 477 -9.94 29.09 18.56
CA THR A 477 -10.46 28.99 17.19
C THR A 477 -9.42 29.44 16.16
N SER A 478 -9.48 28.86 14.96
CA SER A 478 -8.52 29.17 13.88
C SER A 478 -8.44 30.67 13.57
N PHE A 479 -9.60 31.34 13.49
CA PHE A 479 -9.69 32.77 13.20
C PHE A 479 -8.90 33.61 14.21
N VAL A 480 -9.09 33.36 15.50
CA VAL A 480 -8.47 34.16 16.57
C VAL A 480 -6.98 33.89 16.63
N VAL A 481 -6.56 32.63 16.54
CA VAL A 481 -5.13 32.26 16.56
C VAL A 481 -4.38 32.90 15.38
N LEU A 482 -4.94 32.82 14.17
CA LEU A 482 -4.37 33.45 12.98
C LEU A 482 -4.30 34.97 13.12
N LEU A 483 -5.43 35.62 13.42
CA LEU A 483 -5.50 37.07 13.52
C LEU A 483 -4.52 37.60 14.57
N GLN A 484 -4.44 36.93 15.73
CA GLN A 484 -3.51 37.28 16.79
C GLN A 484 -2.06 37.18 16.32
N ALA A 485 -1.68 36.07 15.69
CA ALA A 485 -0.31 35.83 15.24
C ALA A 485 0.13 36.87 14.20
N LEU A 486 -0.72 37.13 13.20
CA LEU A 486 -0.45 38.04 12.09
C LEU A 486 -0.33 39.50 12.58
N VAL A 487 -1.27 39.96 13.40
CA VAL A 487 -1.24 41.32 13.98
C VAL A 487 -0.04 41.49 14.90
N THR A 488 0.26 40.49 15.73
CA THR A 488 1.45 40.52 16.60
C THR A 488 2.71 40.64 15.77
N LYS A 489 2.81 39.91 14.64
CA LYS A 489 3.97 39.98 13.77
C LYS A 489 4.12 41.37 13.12
N MET A 490 3.05 41.92 12.54
CA MET A 490 3.08 43.26 11.94
C MET A 490 3.40 44.37 12.95
N VAL A 491 3.00 44.21 14.22
CA VAL A 491 3.24 45.23 15.26
C VAL A 491 4.66 45.14 15.83
N LYS A 492 5.15 43.93 16.08
CA LYS A 492 6.38 43.70 16.86
C LYS A 492 7.62 43.40 16.02
N SER A 493 7.45 42.90 14.79
CA SER A 493 8.58 42.45 13.96
C SER A 493 9.10 43.57 13.06
N PRO A 494 10.43 43.66 12.83
CA PRO A 494 11.00 44.57 11.83
C PRO A 494 10.79 44.02 10.41
N MET A 495 9.59 44.20 9.86
CA MET A 495 9.27 43.92 8.46
C MET A 495 9.63 45.12 7.58
N GLU A 496 9.83 44.87 6.27
CA GLU A 496 10.16 45.94 5.33
C GLU A 496 9.04 47.00 5.27
N PRO A 497 9.35 48.30 5.44
CA PRO A 497 8.34 49.36 5.44
C PRO A 497 7.52 49.41 4.14
N VAL A 498 8.15 49.11 3.00
CA VAL A 498 7.49 49.07 1.69
C VAL A 498 6.43 47.96 1.64
N PHE A 499 6.74 46.80 2.23
CA PHE A 499 5.80 45.69 2.35
C PHE A 499 4.63 46.06 3.27
N LEU A 500 4.92 46.62 4.45
CA LEU A 500 3.89 47.04 5.41
C LEU A 500 2.96 48.12 4.84
N LEU A 501 3.49 49.06 4.06
CA LEU A 501 2.71 50.08 3.36
C LEU A 501 1.65 49.49 2.43
N GLN A 502 1.88 48.29 1.89
CA GLN A 502 0.93 47.58 1.04
C GLN A 502 -0.07 46.76 1.85
N VAL A 503 0.41 45.99 2.83
CA VAL A 503 -0.39 44.94 3.46
C VAL A 503 -1.17 45.42 4.69
N VAL A 504 -0.65 46.35 5.49
CA VAL A 504 -1.35 46.83 6.70
C VAL A 504 -2.69 47.50 6.38
N PRO A 505 -2.80 48.41 5.38
CA PRO A 505 -4.09 48.99 5.00
C PRO A 505 -5.08 47.92 4.53
N MET A 506 -4.62 46.91 3.80
CA MET A 506 -5.44 45.78 3.36
C MET A 506 -6.00 44.99 4.55
N TYR A 507 -5.20 44.73 5.59
CA TYR A 507 -5.69 44.09 6.82
C TYR A 507 -6.74 44.94 7.53
N ILE A 508 -6.50 46.23 7.74
CA ILE A 508 -7.48 47.13 8.37
C ILE A 508 -8.79 47.10 7.57
N SER A 509 -8.68 47.19 6.25
CA SER A 509 -9.79 47.08 5.32
C SER A 509 -10.55 45.76 5.52
N ALA A 510 -9.88 44.62 5.54
CA ALA A 510 -10.53 43.33 5.76
C ALA A 510 -11.25 43.26 7.13
N LEU A 511 -10.61 43.72 8.20
CA LEU A 511 -11.13 43.62 9.56
C LEU A 511 -12.34 44.53 9.83
N VAL A 512 -12.32 45.75 9.28
CA VAL A 512 -13.40 46.73 9.50
C VAL A 512 -14.70 46.31 8.80
N LYS A 513 -14.63 45.45 7.78
CA LYS A 513 -15.78 44.81 7.11
C LYS A 513 -16.50 43.77 8.00
N LEU A 514 -15.85 43.25 9.03
CA LEU A 514 -16.41 42.18 9.84
C LEU A 514 -17.50 42.73 10.80
N PRO A 515 -18.40 41.87 11.29
CA PRO A 515 -19.27 42.19 12.42
C PRO A 515 -18.47 42.73 13.62
N TYR A 516 -19.04 43.69 14.35
CA TYR A 516 -18.36 44.29 15.51
C TYR A 516 -18.16 43.27 16.63
N ARG A 517 -16.89 43.09 17.02
CA ARG A 517 -16.42 42.27 18.14
C ARG A 517 -15.27 42.97 18.83
N LEU A 518 -15.28 42.95 20.16
CA LEU A 518 -14.29 43.66 20.98
C LEU A 518 -12.85 43.20 20.68
N PHE A 519 -12.63 41.91 20.42
CA PHE A 519 -11.29 41.39 20.14
C PHE A 519 -10.77 41.88 18.77
N ILE A 520 -11.61 41.93 17.73
CA ILE A 520 -11.22 42.47 16.41
C ILE A 520 -10.96 43.96 16.53
N TYR A 521 -11.81 44.69 17.26
CA TYR A 521 -11.60 46.10 17.56
C TYR A 521 -10.23 46.34 18.23
N SER A 522 -9.88 45.52 19.22
CA SER A 522 -8.56 45.59 19.88
C SER A 522 -7.41 45.40 18.90
N ARG A 523 -7.53 44.48 17.93
CA ARG A 523 -6.47 44.24 16.94
C ARG A 523 -6.35 45.36 15.91
N ILE A 524 -7.48 45.97 15.52
CA ILE A 524 -7.48 47.20 14.73
C ILE A 524 -6.74 48.29 15.50
N LYS A 525 -7.03 48.48 16.80
CA LYS A 525 -6.34 49.48 17.63
C LYS A 525 -4.84 49.25 17.72
N ASP A 526 -4.38 48.01 17.87
CA ASP A 526 -2.94 47.71 17.93
C ASP A 526 -2.21 48.15 16.65
N LEU A 527 -2.80 47.88 15.49
CA LEU A 527 -2.26 48.31 14.20
C LEU A 527 -2.26 49.84 14.08
N LEU A 528 -3.35 50.50 14.47
CA LEU A 528 -3.42 51.97 14.48
C LEU A 528 -2.34 52.56 15.39
N PHE A 529 -2.20 52.06 16.61
CA PHE A 529 -1.19 52.55 17.55
C PHE A 529 0.24 52.34 17.05
N LYS A 530 0.51 51.24 16.33
CA LYS A 530 1.83 50.97 15.76
C LYS A 530 2.19 51.97 14.65
N PHE A 531 1.25 52.23 13.74
CA PHE A 531 1.54 52.92 12.48
C PHE A 531 1.13 54.39 12.46
N VAL A 532 0.71 54.96 13.61
CA VAL A 532 0.26 56.35 13.71
C VAL A 532 1.34 57.37 13.33
N ASP A 533 2.58 57.10 13.69
CA ASP A 533 3.70 58.01 13.44
C ASP A 533 4.43 57.69 12.11
N GLU A 534 3.88 56.79 11.28
CA GLU A 534 4.38 56.46 9.94
C GLU A 534 3.47 57.10 8.86
N PRO A 535 3.78 58.31 8.35
CA PRO A 535 2.82 59.13 7.61
C PRO A 535 2.24 58.45 6.37
N SER A 536 3.07 57.73 5.60
CA SER A 536 2.64 57.05 4.38
C SER A 536 1.67 55.91 4.66
N ILE A 537 1.91 55.12 5.71
CA ILE A 537 1.03 54.02 6.10
C ILE A 537 -0.24 54.58 6.74
N ALA A 538 -0.10 55.55 7.64
CA ALA A 538 -1.21 56.21 8.31
C ALA A 538 -2.21 56.83 7.32
N LEU A 539 -1.71 57.51 6.28
CA LEU A 539 -2.54 58.09 5.22
C LEU A 539 -3.35 57.02 4.48
N ARG A 540 -2.73 55.88 4.12
CA ARG A 540 -3.44 54.78 3.45
C ARG A 540 -4.48 54.13 4.35
N ILE A 541 -4.15 53.92 5.63
CA ILE A 541 -5.10 53.40 6.61
C ILE A 541 -6.30 54.35 6.76
N SER A 542 -6.04 55.65 6.88
CA SER A 542 -7.09 56.67 6.98
C SER A 542 -8.00 56.67 5.74
N GLY A 543 -7.43 56.51 4.54
CA GLY A 543 -8.20 56.33 3.31
C GLY A 543 -9.13 55.11 3.35
N GLU A 544 -8.65 53.95 3.80
CA GLU A 544 -9.46 52.73 3.94
C GLU A 544 -10.59 52.87 4.97
N LEU A 545 -10.34 53.58 6.08
CA LEU A 545 -11.34 53.85 7.12
C LEU A 545 -12.39 54.86 6.64
N THR A 546 -11.97 55.91 5.95
CA THR A 546 -12.83 56.98 5.43
C THR A 546 -13.78 56.44 4.37
N ASN A 547 -13.32 55.57 3.49
CA ASN A 547 -14.18 54.91 2.50
C ASN A 547 -15.28 54.01 3.12
N ARG A 548 -15.33 53.88 4.46
CA ARG A 548 -16.17 52.93 5.20
C ARG A 548 -16.91 53.54 6.38
N HIS A 549 -17.24 54.84 6.28
CA HIS A 549 -17.89 55.62 7.35
C HIS A 549 -19.14 54.98 7.99
N ALA A 550 -19.87 54.14 7.25
CA ALA A 550 -21.10 53.49 7.71
C ALA A 550 -20.87 52.32 8.68
N LEU A 551 -19.66 51.73 8.72
CA LEU A 551 -19.39 50.49 9.45
C LEU A 551 -19.26 50.72 10.96
N ALA A 552 -19.64 49.71 11.75
CA ALA A 552 -19.69 49.79 13.21
C ALA A 552 -18.33 50.13 13.85
N TYR A 553 -17.24 49.55 13.34
CA TYR A 553 -15.89 49.86 13.82
C TYR A 553 -15.49 51.31 13.56
N HIS A 554 -15.81 51.87 12.39
CA HIS A 554 -15.52 53.27 12.09
C HIS A 554 -16.26 54.20 13.07
N LYS A 555 -17.55 53.95 13.30
CA LYS A 555 -18.35 54.72 14.29
C LYS A 555 -17.77 54.64 15.70
N GLN A 556 -17.25 53.48 16.10
CA GLN A 556 -16.61 53.30 17.41
C GLN A 556 -15.26 54.03 17.50
N LEU A 557 -14.41 53.91 16.47
CA LEU A 557 -13.10 54.58 16.43
C LEU A 557 -13.24 56.11 16.48
N MET A 558 -14.25 56.69 15.82
CA MET A 558 -14.55 58.13 15.88
C MET A 558 -14.95 58.63 17.26
N ARG A 559 -15.44 57.75 18.14
CA ARG A 559 -15.84 58.08 19.51
C ARG A 559 -14.70 57.85 20.52
N GLU A 560 -13.56 57.34 20.08
CA GLU A 560 -12.45 57.02 20.95
C GLU A 560 -11.75 58.32 21.41
N SER A 561 -11.42 58.37 22.71
CA SER A 561 -10.77 59.55 23.31
C SER A 561 -9.25 59.53 23.18
N ASP A 562 -8.63 58.39 22.84
CA ASP A 562 -7.18 58.23 22.71
C ASP A 562 -6.64 59.12 21.57
N SER A 563 -5.72 60.03 21.90
CA SER A 563 -5.15 61.00 20.95
C SER A 563 -4.47 60.33 19.77
N ARG A 564 -3.88 59.14 19.95
CA ARG A 564 -3.24 58.41 18.85
C ARG A 564 -4.24 57.96 17.79
N ILE A 565 -5.48 57.66 18.19
CA ILE A 565 -6.54 57.29 17.24
C ILE A 565 -7.11 58.55 16.58
N LYS A 566 -7.25 59.66 17.31
CA LYS A 566 -7.70 60.95 16.78
C LYS A 566 -6.80 61.49 15.66
N LYS A 567 -5.48 61.29 15.75
CA LYS A 567 -4.53 61.59 14.67
C LYS A 567 -4.93 61.03 13.30
N PHE A 568 -5.49 59.81 13.24
CA PHE A 568 -5.91 59.20 11.97
C PHE A 568 -7.13 59.85 11.33
N PHE A 569 -7.95 60.54 12.12
CA PHE A 569 -9.18 61.19 11.68
C PHE A 569 -9.04 62.71 11.59
N GLY A 570 -7.84 63.25 11.86
CA GLY A 570 -7.61 64.70 11.88
C GLY A 570 -8.44 65.43 12.94
N THR A 571 -8.82 64.75 14.03
CA THR A 571 -9.63 65.32 15.12
C THR A 571 -8.82 65.75 16.34
N ASP A 572 -7.48 65.68 16.25
CA ASP A 572 -6.61 66.39 17.18
C ASP A 572 -6.74 67.89 16.91
N GLY A 573 -7.27 68.60 17.89
CA GLY A 573 -7.68 70.00 17.76
C GLY A 573 -6.61 70.88 17.15
N SER A 574 -6.96 71.50 16.03
CA SER A 574 -6.54 72.86 15.75
C SER A 574 -7.16 73.77 16.82
N THR A 575 -6.37 74.09 17.84
CA THR A 575 -6.47 75.35 18.58
C THR A 575 -5.13 76.03 18.48
#